data_AF-A0A1G4IEA1-F1
#
_entry.id   AF-A0A1G4IEA1-F1
#
_cell.length_a   1.000
_cell.length_b   1.000
_cell.length_c   1.000
_cell.angle_alpha   90.00
_cell.angle_beta   90.00
_cell.angle_gamma   90.00
#
_symmetry.space_group_name_H-M   'P 1'
#
loop_
_entity.id
_entity.type
_entity.pdbx_description
1 polymer ?
#
loop_
_entity_poly.entity_id
_entity_poly.type
_entity_poly.pdbx_seq_one_letter_code
_entity_poly.pdbx_strand_id
1 'polypeptide(L)'
;MGEPTSPRRRPADAKGATGDAANRQALCGAPNTDAKANTIAQIIICLCAYDSESKRLCDSTQTASNLNLGASPQQHLTNLLSLCQASTDTEAPTVSEINTKLAKVLAQLKSKATDIYIGHFSATGCAGATANGICVMYSANNKAAQGKFTKIQWIKELQQAATYQRQHDEAQGELKALKAQLEAVRKLAYSLLPLADAELADQSEVTWVENKATNHGKKQAQSKCSDGKNKSAEECQTLGCDHDTENNKCKPKTGTESTAAGTGQAPKEGAATSGCAGHKDKTDCANDKTGDKQNCAWRK
;
A
#
# COMPACT_ATOMS: atom_id res chain seq x y z
N MET A 1 0.01 0.13 -16.43
CA MET A 1 -1.08 0.38 -15.45
C MET A 1 -2.37 0.17 -16.21
N GLY A 2 -3.05 -0.94 -15.97
CA GLY A 2 -4.31 -1.25 -16.63
C GLY A 2 -5.41 -0.37 -16.06
N GLU A 3 -6.11 0.34 -16.92
CA GLU A 3 -7.33 1.07 -16.61
C GLU A 3 -8.32 0.10 -15.93
N PRO A 4 -8.88 0.40 -14.75
CA PRO A 4 -9.92 -0.43 -14.19
C PRO A 4 -11.14 -0.28 -15.10
N THR A 5 -11.39 -1.27 -15.95
CA THR A 5 -12.59 -1.31 -16.78
C THR A 5 -13.79 -1.15 -15.87
N SER A 6 -14.55 -0.07 -16.06
CA SER A 6 -15.87 0.19 -15.49
C SER A 6 -16.64 -1.13 -15.39
N PRO A 7 -17.34 -1.42 -14.27
CA PRO A 7 -18.06 -2.67 -14.11
C PRO A 7 -19.15 -2.71 -15.19
N ARG A 8 -18.86 -3.36 -16.32
CA ARG A 8 -19.85 -3.70 -17.34
C ARG A 8 -20.99 -4.33 -16.58
N ARG A 9 -22.18 -3.77 -16.71
CA ARG A 9 -23.44 -4.49 -16.43
C ARG A 9 -23.31 -5.81 -17.17
N ARG A 10 -23.04 -6.93 -16.48
CA ARG A 10 -22.87 -8.22 -17.14
C ARG A 10 -24.26 -8.83 -17.28
N PRO A 11 -24.82 -8.91 -18.50
CA PRO A 11 -26.14 -9.52 -18.69
C PRO A 11 -26.14 -10.99 -18.25
N ALA A 12 -24.95 -11.63 -18.18
CA ALA A 12 -24.77 -13.02 -17.76
C ALA A 12 -25.33 -13.35 -16.37
N ASP A 13 -25.53 -12.36 -15.49
CA ASP A 13 -25.93 -12.58 -14.09
C ASP A 13 -27.44 -12.86 -13.91
N ALA A 14 -28.20 -13.06 -14.99
CA ALA A 14 -29.66 -13.12 -14.95
C ALA A 14 -30.29 -14.40 -14.36
N LYS A 15 -29.54 -15.49 -14.15
CA LYS A 15 -30.07 -16.82 -13.73
C LYS A 15 -29.60 -17.37 -12.36
N GLY A 16 -28.97 -16.57 -11.50
CA GLY A 16 -28.34 -17.10 -10.28
C GLY A 16 -26.88 -17.50 -10.51
N ALA A 17 -26.11 -17.68 -9.43
CA ALA A 17 -24.68 -18.04 -9.50
C ALA A 17 -24.44 -19.44 -10.11
N THR A 18 -25.41 -20.35 -9.99
CA THR A 18 -25.41 -21.71 -10.54
C THR A 18 -26.24 -21.85 -11.82
N GLY A 19 -26.98 -20.80 -12.22
CA GLY A 19 -27.73 -20.76 -13.49
C GLY A 19 -28.93 -21.69 -13.59
N ASP A 20 -29.38 -22.29 -12.49
CA ASP A 20 -30.28 -23.45 -12.42
C ASP A 20 -31.74 -23.11 -12.04
N ALA A 21 -32.08 -21.82 -11.87
CA ALA A 21 -33.45 -21.44 -11.55
C ALA A 21 -34.38 -21.67 -12.77
N ALA A 22 -35.28 -22.65 -12.66
CA ALA A 22 -36.18 -23.05 -13.74
C ALA A 22 -37.32 -22.04 -14.00
N ASN A 23 -37.74 -21.27 -12.99
CA ASN A 23 -38.81 -20.29 -13.09
C ASN A 23 -38.62 -19.15 -12.07
N ARG A 24 -39.41 -18.08 -12.19
CA ARG A 24 -39.29 -16.89 -11.35
C ARG A 24 -39.40 -17.21 -9.87
N GLN A 25 -40.35 -18.05 -9.46
CA GLN A 25 -40.48 -18.44 -8.05
C GLN A 25 -39.24 -19.19 -7.54
N ALA A 26 -38.65 -20.08 -8.33
CA ALA A 26 -37.42 -20.78 -7.96
C ALA A 26 -36.21 -19.84 -7.82
N LEU A 27 -36.20 -18.70 -8.53
CA LEU A 27 -35.19 -17.65 -8.37
C LEU A 27 -35.48 -16.76 -7.16
N CYS A 28 -36.73 -16.34 -7.01
CA CYS A 28 -37.15 -15.24 -6.14
C CYS A 28 -37.73 -15.68 -4.78
N GLY A 29 -37.94 -16.98 -4.61
CA GLY A 29 -38.37 -17.58 -3.35
C GLY A 29 -39.89 -17.72 -3.20
N ALA A 30 -40.25 -18.46 -2.16
CA ALA A 30 -41.59 -18.74 -1.66
C ALA A 30 -41.51 -18.95 -0.13
N PRO A 31 -42.64 -19.03 0.58
CA PRO A 31 -42.63 -19.23 2.03
C PRO A 31 -41.77 -20.41 2.47
N ASN A 32 -41.00 -20.24 3.55
CA ASN A 32 -40.07 -21.22 4.08
C ASN A 32 -38.90 -21.63 3.16
N THR A 33 -38.67 -20.88 2.07
CA THR A 33 -37.54 -21.12 1.16
C THR A 33 -36.68 -19.86 1.02
N ASP A 34 -35.40 -20.05 0.69
CA ASP A 34 -34.49 -18.95 0.41
C ASP A 34 -34.48 -18.67 -1.10
N ALA A 35 -34.66 -17.41 -1.48
CA ALA A 35 -34.42 -16.98 -2.85
C ALA A 35 -32.99 -17.31 -3.28
N LYS A 36 -32.84 -17.78 -4.52
CA LYS A 36 -31.54 -17.98 -5.18
C LYS A 36 -30.99 -16.68 -5.78
N ALA A 37 -31.74 -15.58 -5.69
CA ALA A 37 -31.32 -14.26 -6.10
C ALA A 37 -30.19 -13.73 -5.20
N ASN A 38 -28.96 -13.83 -5.70
CA ASN A 38 -27.71 -13.47 -5.02
C ASN A 38 -27.07 -12.18 -5.54
N THR A 39 -27.57 -11.61 -6.64
CA THR A 39 -27.06 -10.36 -7.22
C THR A 39 -28.18 -9.32 -7.35
N ILE A 40 -27.83 -8.04 -7.34
CA ILE A 40 -28.79 -6.95 -7.58
C ILE A 40 -29.52 -7.12 -8.92
N ALA A 41 -28.83 -7.64 -9.95
CA ALA A 41 -29.44 -7.95 -11.23
C ALA A 41 -30.59 -8.98 -11.12
N GLN A 42 -30.42 -10.02 -10.31
CA GLN A 42 -31.45 -11.02 -10.07
C GLN A 42 -32.60 -10.45 -9.23
N ILE A 43 -32.29 -9.60 -8.25
CA ILE A 43 -33.30 -8.86 -7.49
C ILE A 43 -34.15 -7.98 -8.45
N ILE A 44 -33.52 -7.29 -9.40
CA ILE A 44 -34.21 -6.51 -10.44
C ILE A 44 -35.13 -7.40 -11.27
N ILE A 45 -34.66 -8.57 -11.73
CA ILE A 45 -35.53 -9.52 -12.45
C ILE A 45 -36.74 -9.91 -11.59
N CYS A 46 -36.50 -10.28 -10.33
CA CYS A 46 -37.55 -10.71 -9.42
C CYS A 46 -38.61 -9.64 -9.15
N LEU A 47 -38.22 -8.37 -9.10
CA LEU A 47 -39.12 -7.27 -8.77
C LEU A 47 -39.75 -6.60 -10.00
N CYS A 48 -39.04 -6.60 -11.13
CA CYS A 48 -39.39 -5.75 -12.26
C CYS A 48 -39.78 -6.49 -13.54
N ALA A 49 -39.32 -7.74 -13.72
CA ALA A 49 -39.57 -8.45 -14.97
C ALA A 49 -41.07 -8.60 -15.21
N TYR A 50 -41.47 -8.34 -16.45
CA TYR A 50 -42.84 -8.56 -16.89
C TYR A 50 -43.13 -10.06 -16.94
N ASP A 51 -44.35 -10.40 -16.58
CA ASP A 51 -44.97 -11.71 -16.75
C ASP A 51 -46.43 -11.46 -17.13
N SER A 52 -47.16 -12.45 -17.64
CA SER A 52 -48.48 -12.25 -18.27
C SER A 52 -49.50 -11.54 -17.37
N GLU A 53 -49.33 -11.67 -16.06
CA GLU A 53 -50.18 -11.05 -15.03
C GLU A 53 -49.50 -9.88 -14.29
N SER A 54 -48.24 -9.60 -14.58
CA SER A 54 -47.53 -8.44 -14.04
C SER A 54 -47.90 -7.20 -14.85
N LYS A 55 -48.06 -6.06 -14.17
CA LYS A 55 -47.98 -4.77 -14.85
C LYS A 55 -46.52 -4.47 -15.20
N ARG A 56 -46.31 -3.50 -16.09
CA ARG A 56 -44.99 -2.89 -16.32
C ARG A 56 -44.56 -2.06 -15.10
N LEU A 57 -44.16 -2.76 -14.02
CA LEU A 57 -44.14 -2.22 -12.66
C LEU A 57 -42.99 -1.27 -12.38
N CYS A 58 -41.81 -1.52 -12.94
CA CYS A 58 -40.64 -0.71 -12.65
C CYS A 58 -40.50 0.45 -13.64
N ASP A 59 -40.97 0.28 -14.88
CA ASP A 59 -41.05 1.35 -15.86
C ASP A 59 -42.11 1.04 -16.92
N SER A 60 -42.89 2.03 -17.36
CA SER A 60 -43.97 1.85 -18.32
C SER A 60 -43.49 1.43 -19.72
N THR A 61 -42.21 1.61 -20.02
CA THR A 61 -41.57 1.28 -21.31
C THR A 61 -40.83 -0.07 -21.29
N GLN A 62 -40.82 -0.79 -20.16
CA GLN A 62 -40.23 -2.14 -20.10
C GLN A 62 -40.89 -3.09 -21.09
N THR A 63 -40.17 -4.13 -21.52
CA THR A 63 -40.73 -5.09 -22.47
C THR A 63 -41.97 -5.77 -21.89
N ALA A 64 -42.97 -6.01 -22.74
CA ALA A 64 -44.20 -6.74 -22.39
C ALA A 64 -44.13 -8.24 -22.76
N SER A 65 -42.94 -8.74 -23.10
CA SER A 65 -42.73 -10.18 -23.24
C SER A 65 -42.70 -10.83 -21.86
N ASN A 66 -43.31 -12.02 -21.73
CA ASN A 66 -43.24 -12.79 -20.48
C ASN A 66 -41.80 -13.19 -20.18
N LEU A 67 -41.39 -13.07 -18.92
CA LEU A 67 -40.12 -13.57 -18.44
C LEU A 67 -40.02 -15.07 -18.70
N ASN A 68 -39.08 -15.47 -19.55
CA ASN A 68 -38.67 -16.86 -19.68
C ASN A 68 -37.25 -17.02 -19.12
N LEU A 69 -37.14 -17.44 -17.85
CA LEU A 69 -35.83 -17.71 -17.24
C LEU A 69 -35.05 -18.82 -17.95
N GLY A 70 -35.72 -19.74 -18.66
CA GLY A 70 -35.07 -20.79 -19.44
C GLY A 70 -34.36 -20.26 -20.69
N ALA A 71 -35.00 -19.32 -21.39
CA ALA A 71 -34.60 -18.93 -22.74
C ALA A 71 -34.04 -17.50 -22.88
N SER A 72 -34.59 -16.51 -22.17
CA SER A 72 -34.32 -15.09 -22.45
C SER A 72 -34.01 -14.19 -21.24
N PRO A 73 -33.53 -14.68 -20.08
CA PRO A 73 -33.42 -13.82 -18.90
C PRO A 73 -32.43 -12.66 -19.07
N GLN A 74 -31.40 -12.84 -19.89
CA GLN A 74 -30.42 -11.79 -20.22
C GLN A 74 -31.05 -10.65 -21.03
N GLN A 75 -31.98 -10.96 -21.93
CA GLN A 75 -32.71 -9.95 -22.70
C GLN A 75 -33.59 -9.10 -21.78
N HIS A 76 -34.32 -9.75 -20.86
CA HIS A 76 -35.12 -9.04 -19.86
C HIS A 76 -34.26 -8.17 -18.96
N LEU A 77 -33.15 -8.70 -18.45
CA LEU A 77 -32.23 -7.94 -17.62
C LEU A 77 -31.65 -6.74 -18.37
N THR A 78 -31.22 -6.93 -19.64
CA THR A 78 -30.66 -5.84 -20.45
C THR A 78 -31.69 -4.74 -20.68
N ASN A 79 -32.93 -5.11 -21.01
CA ASN A 79 -34.02 -4.16 -21.16
C ASN A 79 -34.24 -3.39 -19.85
N LEU A 80 -34.42 -4.07 -18.72
CA LEU A 80 -34.64 -3.43 -17.42
C LEU A 80 -33.49 -2.49 -17.01
N LEU A 81 -32.24 -2.92 -17.21
CA LEU A 81 -31.07 -2.09 -16.90
C LEU A 81 -30.99 -0.86 -17.79
N SER A 82 -31.40 -0.94 -19.06
CA SER A 82 -31.41 0.23 -19.95
C SER A 82 -32.39 1.32 -19.51
N LEU A 83 -33.39 0.96 -18.69
CA LEU A 83 -34.39 1.87 -18.13
C LEU A 83 -33.94 2.50 -16.81
N CYS A 84 -32.93 1.93 -16.14
CA CYS A 84 -32.32 2.59 -15.01
C CYS A 84 -31.62 3.87 -15.48
N GLN A 85 -31.90 4.99 -14.82
CA GLN A 85 -31.21 6.26 -15.07
C GLN A 85 -29.70 6.03 -15.08
N ALA A 86 -29.05 6.44 -16.17
CA ALA A 86 -27.60 6.44 -16.22
C ALA A 86 -27.09 7.36 -15.10
N SER A 87 -26.17 6.87 -14.29
CA SER A 87 -25.44 7.72 -13.38
C SER A 87 -24.64 8.72 -14.22
N THR A 88 -24.79 10.00 -13.91
CA THR A 88 -23.96 11.09 -14.45
C THR A 88 -22.65 11.23 -13.68
N ASP A 89 -22.45 10.40 -12.66
CA ASP A 89 -21.31 10.48 -11.77
C ASP A 89 -20.08 9.95 -12.51
N THR A 90 -19.08 10.81 -12.66
CA THR A 90 -17.79 10.45 -13.25
C THR A 90 -16.83 9.87 -12.22
N GLU A 91 -17.18 9.95 -10.94
CA GLU A 91 -16.36 9.50 -9.82
C GLU A 91 -16.89 8.19 -9.24
N ALA A 92 -16.00 7.45 -8.57
CA ALA A 92 -16.40 6.26 -7.83
C ALA A 92 -17.33 6.64 -6.67
N PRO A 93 -18.33 5.81 -6.34
CA PRO A 93 -19.24 6.10 -5.24
C PRO A 93 -18.48 6.15 -3.91
N THR A 94 -18.80 7.14 -3.09
CA THR A 94 -18.25 7.29 -1.75
C THR A 94 -18.76 6.21 -0.80
N VAL A 95 -18.03 5.99 0.31
CA VAL A 95 -18.46 5.10 1.40
C VAL A 95 -19.87 5.45 1.90
N SER A 96 -20.16 6.75 2.02
CA SER A 96 -21.46 7.26 2.49
C SER A 96 -22.59 6.93 1.52
N GLU A 97 -22.35 7.08 0.21
CA GLU A 97 -23.35 6.77 -0.82
C GLU A 97 -23.68 5.29 -0.86
N ILE A 98 -22.67 4.41 -0.81
CA ILE A 98 -22.88 2.96 -0.78
C ILE A 98 -23.72 2.58 0.44
N ASN A 99 -23.34 3.03 1.63
CA ASN A 99 -24.05 2.73 2.88
C ASN A 99 -25.48 3.28 2.88
N THR A 100 -25.68 4.50 2.39
CA THR A 100 -26.99 5.14 2.32
C THR A 100 -27.92 4.40 1.38
N LYS A 101 -27.45 4.03 0.17
CA LYS A 101 -28.25 3.29 -0.80
C LYS A 101 -28.57 1.89 -0.27
N LEU A 102 -27.60 1.19 0.34
CA LEU A 102 -27.84 -0.11 0.96
C LEU A 102 -28.91 -0.01 2.06
N ALA A 103 -28.77 0.93 2.99
CA ALA A 103 -29.74 1.14 4.07
C ALA A 103 -31.15 1.41 3.54
N LYS A 104 -31.28 2.21 2.47
CA LYS A 104 -32.57 2.48 1.81
C LYS A 104 -33.22 1.21 1.25
N VAL A 105 -32.43 0.31 0.65
CA VAL A 105 -32.94 -0.98 0.16
C VAL A 105 -33.34 -1.88 1.32
N LEU A 106 -32.51 -1.97 2.37
CA LEU A 106 -32.82 -2.78 3.54
C LEU A 106 -34.07 -2.28 4.29
N ALA A 107 -34.32 -0.97 4.29
CA ALA A 107 -35.54 -0.41 4.85
C ALA A 107 -36.83 -0.82 4.12
N GLN A 108 -36.74 -1.37 2.89
CA GLN A 108 -37.89 -1.89 2.14
C GLN A 108 -38.28 -3.32 2.53
N LEU A 109 -37.49 -3.98 3.39
CA LEU A 109 -37.78 -5.33 3.86
C LEU A 109 -39.05 -5.34 4.69
N LYS A 110 -39.87 -6.35 4.44
CA LYS A 110 -41.10 -6.65 5.17
C LYS A 110 -40.96 -8.03 5.78
N SER A 111 -41.64 -8.26 6.89
CA SER A 111 -41.72 -9.58 7.52
C SER A 111 -43.14 -10.10 7.43
N LYS A 112 -43.31 -11.39 7.15
CA LYS A 112 -44.59 -12.09 7.24
C LYS A 112 -44.34 -13.49 7.80
N ALA A 113 -45.02 -13.79 8.91
CA ALA A 113 -44.81 -15.02 9.66
C ALA A 113 -43.30 -15.24 9.95
N THR A 114 -42.72 -16.27 9.35
CA THR A 114 -41.33 -16.68 9.52
C THR A 114 -40.43 -16.29 8.35
N ASP A 115 -40.88 -15.42 7.45
CA ASP A 115 -40.14 -15.03 6.24
C ASP A 115 -39.94 -13.51 6.17
N ILE A 116 -38.85 -13.11 5.53
CA ILE A 116 -38.54 -11.70 5.21
C ILE A 116 -38.54 -11.56 3.68
N TYR A 117 -39.10 -10.46 3.17
CA TYR A 117 -39.15 -10.23 1.74
C TYR A 117 -39.06 -8.75 1.36
N ILE A 118 -38.60 -8.50 0.15
CA ILE A 118 -38.67 -7.18 -0.52
C ILE A 118 -39.79 -7.25 -1.56
N GLY A 119 -40.54 -6.17 -1.74
CA GLY A 119 -41.59 -6.06 -2.75
C GLY A 119 -43.00 -6.34 -2.21
N HIS A 120 -43.85 -6.96 -3.03
CA HIS A 120 -45.23 -7.29 -2.71
C HIS A 120 -45.43 -8.81 -2.71
N PHE A 121 -45.87 -9.36 -1.58
CA PHE A 121 -46.23 -10.76 -1.45
C PHE A 121 -47.72 -10.88 -1.16
N SER A 122 -48.42 -11.75 -1.90
CA SER A 122 -49.85 -12.03 -1.72
C SER A 122 -50.04 -13.36 -1.00
N ALA A 123 -49.79 -14.50 -1.67
CA ALA A 123 -50.19 -15.82 -1.18
C ALA A 123 -49.11 -16.93 -1.24
N THR A 124 -48.70 -17.36 -2.42
CA THR A 124 -47.99 -18.66 -2.58
C THR A 124 -46.48 -18.53 -2.83
N GLY A 125 -46.02 -17.42 -3.41
CA GLY A 125 -44.61 -17.23 -3.74
C GLY A 125 -44.34 -15.99 -4.57
N CYS A 126 -43.06 -15.72 -4.82
CA CYS A 126 -42.60 -14.61 -5.63
C CYS A 126 -42.54 -14.99 -7.12
N ALA A 127 -43.71 -15.28 -7.69
CA ALA A 127 -43.83 -15.87 -9.02
C ALA A 127 -44.05 -14.86 -10.15
N GLY A 128 -44.34 -13.58 -9.87
CA GLY A 128 -44.63 -12.60 -10.94
C GLY A 128 -46.12 -12.42 -11.27
N ALA A 129 -47.00 -13.01 -10.47
CA ALA A 129 -48.44 -13.04 -10.74
C ALA A 129 -49.23 -12.32 -9.65
N THR A 130 -50.40 -11.77 -9.99
CA THR A 130 -51.24 -10.99 -9.05
C THR A 130 -51.70 -11.85 -7.87
N ALA A 131 -52.05 -13.11 -8.13
CA ALA A 131 -52.45 -14.06 -7.10
C ALA A 131 -51.28 -14.51 -6.19
N ASN A 132 -50.03 -14.32 -6.62
CA ASN A 132 -48.85 -14.84 -5.94
C ASN A 132 -48.06 -13.72 -5.27
N GLY A 133 -47.30 -12.95 -6.03
CA GLY A 133 -46.40 -11.95 -5.49
C GLY A 133 -45.28 -11.58 -6.45
N ILE A 134 -44.81 -10.36 -6.30
CA ILE A 134 -43.69 -9.75 -7.02
C ILE A 134 -42.73 -9.29 -5.95
N CYS A 135 -41.87 -10.22 -5.55
CA CYS A 135 -41.05 -10.09 -4.36
C CYS A 135 -39.73 -10.85 -4.50
N VAL A 136 -38.87 -10.70 -3.49
CA VAL A 136 -37.77 -11.61 -3.21
C VAL A 136 -37.89 -12.03 -1.75
N MET A 137 -37.96 -13.33 -1.48
CA MET A 137 -38.25 -13.87 -0.16
C MET A 137 -37.11 -14.76 0.37
N TYR A 138 -36.83 -14.62 1.66
CA TYR A 138 -35.84 -15.40 2.40
C TYR A 138 -36.46 -15.93 3.69
N SER A 139 -36.10 -17.15 4.07
CA SER A 139 -36.55 -17.75 5.32
C SER A 139 -35.90 -17.04 6.52
N ALA A 140 -36.69 -16.80 7.55
CA ALA A 140 -36.30 -16.18 8.81
C ALA A 140 -36.90 -16.93 10.03
N ASN A 141 -37.18 -18.23 9.84
CA ASN A 141 -37.92 -19.07 10.79
C ASN A 141 -37.19 -19.40 12.09
N ASN A 142 -35.89 -19.12 12.18
CA ASN A 142 -35.10 -19.27 13.38
C ASN A 142 -33.93 -18.26 13.40
N LYS A 143 -33.23 -18.15 14.54
CA LYS A 143 -32.09 -17.23 14.70
C LYS A 143 -30.98 -17.46 13.67
N ALA A 144 -30.71 -18.72 13.29
CA ALA A 144 -29.69 -19.01 12.30
C ALA A 144 -30.10 -18.49 10.91
N ALA A 145 -31.36 -18.67 10.51
CA ALA A 145 -31.92 -18.14 9.27
C ALA A 145 -31.90 -16.61 9.25
N GLN A 146 -32.31 -15.95 10.34
CA GLN A 146 -32.21 -14.50 10.50
C GLN A 146 -30.75 -14.02 10.38
N GLY A 147 -29.80 -14.75 10.97
CA GLY A 147 -28.36 -14.47 10.88
C GLY A 147 -27.76 -14.69 9.48
N LYS A 148 -28.47 -15.31 8.54
CA LYS A 148 -28.04 -15.41 7.12
C LYS A 148 -28.38 -14.15 6.34
N PHE A 149 -29.30 -13.33 6.80
CA PHE A 149 -29.78 -12.18 6.04
C PHE A 149 -28.64 -11.21 5.68
N THR A 150 -27.80 -10.83 6.65
CA THR A 150 -26.62 -9.99 6.40
C THR A 150 -25.54 -10.68 5.55
N LYS A 151 -25.64 -12.00 5.37
CA LYS A 151 -24.71 -12.83 4.59
C LYS A 151 -25.21 -13.10 3.18
N ILE A 152 -26.41 -12.64 2.82
CA ILE A 152 -26.89 -12.71 1.43
C ILE A 152 -25.87 -11.99 0.55
N GLN A 153 -25.46 -12.64 -0.55
CA GLN A 153 -24.29 -12.23 -1.32
C GLN A 153 -24.36 -10.76 -1.74
N TRP A 154 -25.46 -10.29 -2.33
CA TRP A 154 -25.55 -8.88 -2.76
C TRP A 154 -25.42 -7.87 -1.59
N ILE A 155 -25.86 -8.22 -0.37
CA ILE A 155 -25.70 -7.37 0.82
C ILE A 155 -24.25 -7.36 1.24
N LYS A 156 -23.66 -8.55 1.38
CA LYS A 156 -22.27 -8.75 1.78
C LYS A 156 -21.31 -8.02 0.83
N GLU A 157 -21.49 -8.18 -0.48
CA GLU A 157 -20.63 -7.56 -1.49
C GLU A 157 -20.73 -6.01 -1.46
N LEU A 158 -21.91 -5.44 -1.20
CA LEU A 158 -22.05 -3.98 -1.03
C LEU A 158 -21.38 -3.47 0.25
N GLN A 159 -21.45 -4.23 1.34
CA GLN A 159 -20.73 -3.91 2.58
C GLN A 159 -19.20 -4.00 2.39
N GLN A 160 -18.75 -5.00 1.64
CA GLN A 160 -17.34 -5.13 1.28
C GLN A 160 -16.87 -4.00 0.37
N ALA A 161 -17.67 -3.60 -0.62
CA ALA A 161 -17.37 -2.46 -1.47
C ALA A 161 -17.19 -1.17 -0.65
N ALA A 162 -18.06 -0.91 0.33
CA ALA A 162 -17.90 0.22 1.25
C ALA A 162 -16.61 0.13 2.09
N THR A 163 -16.19 -1.09 2.46
CA THR A 163 -14.94 -1.32 3.20
C THR A 163 -13.72 -1.04 2.33
N TYR A 164 -13.71 -1.55 1.09
CA TYR A 164 -12.61 -1.30 0.15
C TYR A 164 -12.51 0.17 -0.24
N GLN A 165 -13.65 0.86 -0.41
CA GLN A 165 -13.64 2.30 -0.68
C GLN A 165 -13.01 3.08 0.48
N ARG A 166 -13.31 2.72 1.72
CA ARG A 166 -12.67 3.34 2.90
C ARG A 166 -11.15 3.15 2.88
N GLN A 167 -10.69 1.93 2.67
CA GLN A 167 -9.26 1.61 2.62
C GLN A 167 -8.56 2.38 1.49
N HIS A 168 -9.22 2.51 0.34
CA HIS A 168 -8.72 3.32 -0.76
C HIS A 168 -8.62 4.79 -0.38
N ASP A 169 -9.65 5.37 0.25
CA ASP A 169 -9.65 6.77 0.66
C ASP A 169 -8.55 7.07 1.71
N GLU A 170 -8.35 6.16 2.66
CA GLU A 170 -7.25 6.23 3.65
C GLU A 170 -5.87 6.19 2.95
N ALA A 171 -5.64 5.24 2.05
CA ALA A 171 -4.39 5.12 1.31
C ALA A 171 -4.11 6.32 0.40
N GLN A 172 -5.14 6.90 -0.23
CA GLN A 172 -5.00 8.15 -1.00
C GLN A 172 -4.63 9.33 -0.10
N GLY A 173 -5.20 9.39 1.12
CA GLY A 173 -4.83 10.37 2.14
C GLY A 173 -3.36 10.27 2.52
N GLU A 174 -2.87 9.06 2.83
CA GLU A 174 -1.46 8.80 3.14
C GLU A 174 -0.53 9.15 1.99
N LEU A 175 -0.88 8.74 0.76
CA LEU A 175 -0.11 9.05 -0.43
C LEU A 175 0.00 10.56 -0.66
N LYS A 176 -1.09 11.30 -0.44
CA LYS A 176 -1.09 12.77 -0.54
C LYS A 176 -0.19 13.40 0.52
N ALA A 177 -0.23 12.92 1.76
CA ALA A 177 0.64 13.40 2.83
C ALA A 177 2.12 13.13 2.54
N LEU A 178 2.46 11.91 2.09
CA LEU A 178 3.83 11.55 1.73
C LEU A 178 4.36 12.39 0.56
N LYS A 179 3.54 12.62 -0.48
CA LYS A 179 3.90 13.52 -1.58
C LYS A 179 4.18 14.94 -1.09
N ALA A 180 3.37 15.46 -0.17
CA ALA A 180 3.59 16.79 0.40
C ALA A 180 4.90 16.86 1.21
N GLN A 181 5.23 15.82 1.98
CA GLN A 181 6.51 15.73 2.70
C GLN A 181 7.70 15.66 1.74
N LEU A 182 7.61 14.85 0.68
CA LEU A 182 8.67 14.73 -0.33
C LEU A 182 8.93 16.07 -1.03
N GLU A 183 7.87 16.79 -1.39
CA GLU A 183 7.98 18.13 -1.97
C GLU A 183 8.59 19.15 -0.99
N ALA A 184 8.28 19.06 0.31
CA ALA A 184 8.89 19.90 1.33
C ALA A 184 10.39 19.62 1.50
N VAL A 185 10.79 18.35 1.58
CA VAL A 185 12.20 17.92 1.67
C VAL A 185 12.96 18.33 0.42
N ARG A 186 12.35 18.16 -0.76
CA ARG A 186 12.92 18.62 -2.03
C ARG A 186 13.21 20.11 -1.99
N LYS A 187 12.24 20.93 -1.60
CA LYS A 187 12.41 22.39 -1.50
C LYS A 187 13.50 22.77 -0.50
N LEU A 188 13.56 22.11 0.66
CA LEU A 188 14.60 22.33 1.65
C LEU A 188 15.99 22.00 1.08
N ALA A 189 16.14 20.85 0.41
CA ALA A 189 17.41 20.48 -0.23
C ALA A 189 17.87 21.53 -1.25
N TYR A 190 16.98 22.01 -2.12
CA TYR A 190 17.32 23.09 -3.06
C TYR A 190 17.72 24.40 -2.37
N SER A 191 17.10 24.72 -1.23
CA SER A 191 17.46 25.94 -0.48
C SER A 191 18.82 25.87 0.21
N LEU A 192 19.31 24.66 0.53
CA LEU A 192 20.59 24.45 1.18
C LEU A 192 21.77 24.36 0.20
N LEU A 193 21.51 24.15 -1.10
CA LEU A 193 22.57 24.07 -2.13
C LEU A 193 23.54 25.26 -2.08
N PRO A 194 23.11 26.53 -2.04
CA PRO A 194 24.05 27.66 -2.02
C PRO A 194 24.92 27.71 -0.77
N LEU A 195 24.38 27.26 0.37
CA LEU A 195 25.13 27.18 1.63
C LEU A 195 26.18 26.07 1.57
N ALA A 196 25.82 24.91 1.00
CA ALA A 196 26.76 23.83 0.76
C ALA A 196 27.88 24.26 -0.21
N ASP A 197 27.53 24.93 -1.31
CA ASP A 197 28.51 25.44 -2.27
C ASP A 197 29.48 26.45 -1.63
N ALA A 198 28.97 27.35 -0.76
CA ALA A 198 29.79 28.31 -0.03
C ALA A 198 30.75 27.63 0.96
N GLU A 199 30.27 26.65 1.72
CA GLU A 199 31.10 25.88 2.67
C GLU A 199 32.21 25.09 1.94
N LEU A 200 31.89 24.47 0.78
CA LEU A 200 32.91 23.81 -0.03
C LEU A 200 33.96 24.79 -0.58
N ALA A 201 33.56 26.02 -0.91
CA ALA A 201 34.48 27.06 -1.35
C ALA A 201 35.44 27.48 -0.21
N ASP A 202 34.92 27.74 1.00
CA ASP A 202 35.74 28.11 2.16
C ASP A 202 36.76 27.02 2.54
N GLN A 203 36.36 25.74 2.50
CA GLN A 203 37.28 24.63 2.77
C GLN A 203 38.42 24.50 1.75
N SER A 204 38.17 24.89 0.48
CA SER A 204 39.19 24.92 -0.57
C SER A 204 40.22 26.03 -0.35
N GLU A 205 39.84 27.16 0.24
CA GLU A 205 40.76 28.24 0.59
C GLU A 205 41.64 27.86 1.80
N VAL A 206 41.08 27.21 2.83
CA VAL A 206 41.83 26.75 4.02
C VAL A 206 42.92 25.74 3.65
N THR A 207 42.61 24.78 2.77
CA THR A 207 43.61 23.80 2.28
C THR A 207 44.71 24.42 1.41
N TRP A 208 44.44 25.54 0.73
CA TRP A 208 45.48 26.30 0.03
C TRP A 208 46.41 27.05 1.00
N VAL A 209 45.86 27.65 2.06
CA VAL A 209 46.62 28.37 3.09
C VAL A 209 47.53 27.44 3.90
N GLU A 210 47.07 26.25 4.29
CA GLU A 210 47.89 25.26 5.02
C GLU A 210 49.06 24.71 4.19
N ASN A 211 48.87 24.51 2.88
CA ASN A 211 49.94 24.09 1.97
C ASN A 211 51.00 25.17 1.74
N LYS A 212 50.64 26.45 1.86
CA LYS A 212 51.59 27.57 1.77
C LYS A 212 52.39 27.76 3.06
N ALA A 213 51.78 27.53 4.22
CA ALA A 213 52.44 27.60 5.53
C ALA A 213 53.46 26.48 5.75
N THR A 214 53.18 25.26 5.27
CA THR A 214 54.08 24.10 5.44
C THR A 214 55.30 24.10 4.49
N ASN A 215 55.22 24.79 3.34
CA ASN A 215 56.32 24.83 2.37
C ASN A 215 57.40 25.90 2.65
N HIS A 216 57.15 26.87 3.53
CA HIS A 216 58.16 27.88 3.88
C HIS A 216 59.08 27.48 5.05
N GLY A 217 58.66 26.57 5.93
CA GLY A 217 59.46 26.16 7.09
C GLY A 217 60.58 25.16 6.80
N LYS A 218 60.38 24.21 5.86
CA LYS A 218 61.38 23.16 5.58
C LYS A 218 62.54 23.61 4.68
N LYS A 219 62.33 24.56 3.76
CA LYS A 219 63.39 25.01 2.85
C LYS A 219 64.48 25.86 3.54
N GLN A 220 64.18 26.57 4.63
CA GLN A 220 65.18 27.40 5.32
C GLN A 220 66.12 26.62 6.24
N ALA A 221 65.70 25.46 6.78
CA ALA A 221 66.56 24.62 7.61
C ALA A 221 67.49 23.72 6.78
N GLN A 222 67.01 23.22 5.64
CA GLN A 222 67.78 22.31 4.78
C GLN A 222 68.89 23.03 4.00
N SER A 223 68.75 24.33 3.68
CA SER A 223 69.80 25.07 2.97
C SER A 223 71.01 25.41 3.86
N LYS A 224 70.81 25.71 5.15
CA LYS A 224 71.90 26.15 6.04
C LYS A 224 72.92 25.07 6.40
N CYS A 225 72.50 23.80 6.42
CA CYS A 225 73.37 22.66 6.73
C CYS A 225 74.02 22.01 5.50
N SER A 226 73.70 22.45 4.28
CA SER A 226 74.14 21.80 3.04
C SER A 226 75.28 22.56 2.33
N ASP A 227 75.62 23.77 2.77
CA ASP A 227 76.62 24.63 2.13
C ASP A 227 77.97 24.65 2.91
N GLY A 228 78.97 23.97 2.35
CA GLY A 228 80.41 24.21 2.63
C GLY A 228 81.24 22.97 2.98
N LYS A 229 82.42 22.85 2.36
CA LYS A 229 83.49 21.91 2.77
C LYS A 229 84.41 22.58 3.80
N ASN A 230 84.95 21.80 4.75
CA ASN A 230 85.87 22.22 5.84
C ASN A 230 85.24 23.16 6.88
N LYS A 231 84.27 22.66 7.64
CA LYS A 231 83.78 23.34 8.86
C LYS A 231 84.10 22.50 10.09
N SER A 232 84.52 23.12 11.19
CA SER A 232 84.81 22.40 12.45
C SER A 232 83.51 21.95 13.13
N ALA A 233 83.63 21.07 14.13
CA ALA A 233 82.49 20.61 14.92
C ALA A 233 81.73 21.78 15.60
N GLU A 234 82.45 22.80 16.08
CA GLU A 234 81.86 23.97 16.74
C GLU A 234 81.04 24.83 15.75
N GLU A 235 81.53 24.97 14.51
CA GLU A 235 80.84 25.73 13.47
C GLU A 235 79.54 25.04 13.03
N CYS A 236 79.55 23.71 12.92
CA CYS A 236 78.34 22.93 12.61
C CYS A 236 77.31 23.00 13.74
N GLN A 237 77.75 23.00 15.01
CA GLN A 237 76.87 23.10 16.16
C GLN A 237 76.19 24.46 16.26
N THR A 238 76.91 25.54 15.95
CA THR A 238 76.36 26.91 15.90
C THR A 238 75.27 27.05 14.82
N LEU A 239 75.38 26.28 13.74
CA LEU A 239 74.37 26.20 12.68
C LEU A 239 73.21 25.24 12.99
N GLY A 240 73.26 24.53 14.13
CA GLY A 240 72.25 23.54 14.52
C GLY A 240 72.31 22.23 13.74
N CYS A 241 73.44 21.94 13.08
CA CYS A 241 73.68 20.76 12.23
C CYS A 241 74.57 19.73 12.97
N ASP A 242 74.62 18.49 12.47
CA ASP A 242 75.59 17.48 12.95
C ASP A 242 76.91 17.58 12.17
N HIS A 243 78.04 17.28 12.81
CA HIS A 243 79.34 17.25 12.14
C HIS A 243 79.66 15.83 11.61
N ASP A 244 79.98 15.74 10.32
CA ASP A 244 80.53 14.55 9.69
C ASP A 244 82.06 14.60 9.78
N THR A 245 82.59 13.94 10.80
CA THR A 245 84.03 13.83 11.09
C THR A 245 84.81 13.11 9.99
N GLU A 246 84.17 12.27 9.18
CA GLU A 246 84.86 11.51 8.12
C GLU A 246 85.12 12.38 6.89
N ASN A 247 84.22 13.34 6.62
CA ASN A 247 84.30 14.23 5.46
C ASN A 247 84.58 15.70 5.80
N ASN A 248 84.71 16.06 7.07
CA ASN A 248 84.84 17.43 7.61
C ASN A 248 83.75 18.38 7.09
N LYS A 249 82.48 17.98 7.20
CA LYS A 249 81.32 18.74 6.72
C LYS A 249 80.21 18.78 7.75
N CYS A 250 79.29 19.73 7.62
CA CYS A 250 78.04 19.71 8.37
C CYS A 250 76.99 18.90 7.61
N LYS A 251 76.14 18.17 8.33
CA LYS A 251 74.97 17.47 7.79
C LYS A 251 73.72 17.83 8.58
N PRO A 252 72.52 17.82 7.96
CA PRO A 252 71.28 18.00 8.70
C PRO A 252 71.15 16.92 9.79
N LYS A 253 70.62 17.30 10.96
CA LYS A 253 70.33 16.33 12.02
C LYS A 253 69.27 15.34 11.54
N THR A 254 69.55 14.05 11.66
CA THR A 254 68.56 13.00 11.37
C THR A 254 67.51 13.03 12.49
N GLY A 255 66.27 13.36 12.14
CA GLY A 255 65.17 13.44 13.09
C GLY A 255 64.95 12.11 13.80
N THR A 256 64.85 12.16 15.13
CA THR A 256 64.42 11.05 15.98
C THR A 256 62.95 10.76 15.67
N GLU A 257 62.64 9.57 15.18
CA GLU A 257 61.27 9.12 14.99
C GLU A 257 60.56 9.12 16.35
N SER A 258 59.62 10.06 16.53
CA SER A 258 58.70 10.02 17.65
C SER A 258 57.59 9.04 17.30
N THR A 259 57.65 7.85 17.90
CA THR A 259 56.53 6.92 17.95
C THR A 259 55.43 7.56 18.81
N ALA A 260 54.33 7.99 18.19
CA ALA A 260 53.10 8.33 18.88
C ALA A 260 51.91 7.69 18.16
N ALA A 261 51.26 6.81 18.90
CA ALA A 261 50.17 5.95 18.49
C ALA A 261 48.94 6.73 17.99
N GLY A 262 48.32 6.23 16.93
CA GLY A 262 47.05 6.73 16.43
C GLY A 262 45.95 6.58 17.47
N THR A 263 45.43 7.71 17.93
CA THR A 263 44.20 7.79 18.71
C THR A 263 43.05 7.98 17.73
N GLY A 264 42.32 6.90 17.43
CA GLY A 264 41.09 6.91 16.64
C GLY A 264 39.87 6.85 17.54
N GLN A 265 39.17 7.97 17.62
CA GLN A 265 37.99 8.25 18.42
C GLN A 265 36.75 7.51 17.88
N ALA A 266 35.92 6.97 18.77
CA ALA A 266 34.53 6.58 18.47
C ALA A 266 33.66 7.85 18.25
N PRO A 267 32.54 7.74 17.52
CA PRO A 267 31.27 7.79 18.26
C PRO A 267 30.17 6.86 17.69
N LYS A 268 29.25 6.47 18.61
CA LYS A 268 27.77 6.31 18.49
C LYS A 268 27.20 5.88 17.12
N GLU A 269 26.34 4.88 16.97
CA GLU A 269 25.12 4.44 17.66
C GLU A 269 24.79 3.07 17.01
N GLY A 270 24.28 2.04 17.69
CA GLY A 270 22.86 1.96 18.07
C GLY A 270 21.98 1.36 16.95
N ALA A 271 21.68 0.05 17.09
CA ALA A 271 20.64 -0.77 16.40
C ALA A 271 20.93 -1.21 14.94
N ALA A 272 20.75 -2.47 14.51
CA ALA A 272 20.04 -3.61 15.09
C ALA A 272 20.69 -4.96 14.73
N THR A 273 20.60 -5.84 15.71
CA THR A 273 20.74 -7.30 15.75
C THR A 273 20.38 -8.08 14.47
N SER A 274 21.41 -8.53 13.76
CA SER A 274 21.51 -9.95 13.41
C SER A 274 22.02 -10.70 14.65
N GLY A 275 21.43 -11.85 14.97
CA GLY A 275 21.51 -12.52 16.28
C GLY A 275 22.88 -13.04 16.76
N CYS A 276 24.01 -12.59 16.20
CA CYS A 276 25.33 -13.17 16.51
C CYS A 276 26.17 -12.38 17.50
N ALA A 277 25.66 -11.29 18.08
CA ALA A 277 26.43 -10.48 19.03
C ALA A 277 26.47 -11.06 20.46
N GLY A 278 25.74 -12.14 20.75
CA GLY A 278 25.58 -12.70 22.10
C GLY A 278 26.47 -13.88 22.48
N HIS A 279 27.12 -14.55 21.52
CA HIS A 279 27.84 -15.80 21.79
C HIS A 279 29.31 -15.53 22.10
N LYS A 280 29.77 -16.02 23.27
CA LYS A 280 31.14 -15.83 23.75
C LYS A 280 32.13 -16.84 23.19
N ASP A 281 31.64 -17.99 22.73
CA ASP A 281 32.45 -19.02 22.10
C ASP A 281 31.74 -19.75 20.95
N LYS A 282 32.52 -20.57 20.27
CA LYS A 282 32.12 -21.31 19.07
C LYS A 282 31.11 -22.43 19.36
N THR A 283 31.11 -22.97 20.57
CA THR A 283 30.22 -24.07 20.96
C THR A 283 28.80 -23.54 21.16
N ASP A 284 28.67 -22.38 21.80
CA ASP A 284 27.39 -21.70 22.00
C ASP A 284 26.75 -21.25 20.67
N CYS A 285 27.57 -20.77 19.73
CA CYS A 285 27.15 -20.38 18.38
C CYS A 285 26.69 -21.58 17.51
N ALA A 286 27.22 -22.78 17.77
CA ALA A 286 26.88 -23.98 17.01
C ALA A 286 25.59 -24.64 17.50
N ASN A 287 25.30 -24.57 18.80
CA ASN A 287 24.10 -25.16 19.40
C ASN A 287 22.82 -24.39 19.07
N ASP A 288 22.93 -23.10 18.71
CA ASP A 288 21.80 -22.24 18.34
C ASP A 288 21.31 -22.43 16.88
N LYS A 289 21.75 -23.52 16.23
CA LYS A 289 21.38 -23.90 14.85
C LYS A 289 20.28 -24.96 14.78
N THR A 290 19.21 -24.82 15.56
CA THR A 290 18.06 -25.74 15.46
C THR A 290 16.83 -25.03 14.85
N GLY A 291 16.30 -25.62 13.77
CA GLY A 291 15.18 -25.09 12.98
C GLY A 291 15.58 -24.23 11.77
N ASP A 292 14.59 -23.68 11.06
CA ASP A 292 14.72 -22.95 9.77
C ASP A 292 15.43 -21.57 9.84
N LYS A 293 16.26 -21.31 10.85
CA LYS A 293 16.97 -20.03 11.03
C LYS A 293 18.49 -20.24 11.12
N GLN A 294 19.16 -20.13 9.98
CA GLN A 294 20.63 -20.17 9.86
C GLN A 294 21.24 -18.81 10.18
N ASN A 295 21.08 -18.34 11.42
CA ASN A 295 21.36 -16.93 11.73
C ASN A 295 22.81 -16.64 12.14
N CYS A 296 23.69 -17.65 12.31
CA CYS A 296 25.10 -17.39 12.68
C CYS A 296 26.19 -18.14 11.89
N ALA A 297 27.22 -17.37 11.54
CA ALA A 297 28.47 -17.81 10.90
C ALA A 297 29.68 -17.23 11.65
N TRP A 298 30.53 -18.09 12.21
CA TRP A 298 31.76 -17.69 12.90
C TRP A 298 32.85 -17.33 11.87
N ARG A 299 33.41 -16.13 11.94
CA ARG A 299 34.54 -15.71 11.10
C ARG A 299 35.84 -16.26 11.70
N LYS A 300 36.71 -16.86 10.86
CA LYS A 300 38.03 -17.35 11.26
C LYS A 300 39.00 -16.21 11.51
#